data_AF-A0A6N8Z4N3-F1
#
_entry.id   AF-A0A6N8Z4N3-F1
#
_cell.length_a   1.000
_cell.length_b   1.000
_cell.length_c   1.000
_cell.angle_alpha   90.00
_cell.angle_beta   90.00
_cell.angle_gamma   90.00
#
_symmetry.space_group_name_H-M   'P 1'
#
loop_
_entity.id
_entity.type
_entity.pdbx_description
1 polymer ?
#
loop_
_entity_poly.entity_id
_entity_poly.type
_entity_poly.pdbx_seq_one_letter_code
_entity_poly.pdbx_strand_id
1 'polypeptide(L)'
;KALITPPCRNKRFLGQAQVTTERYRQASERLLVQARAELAAGDLPQASEKGWGAAVRMLKAIAEQRGWEHHRHRHHHRAANRLRSETGDADIRRFFNSASALHENFYEDDMEPDMVAESLDDVEALLAKLTPLLTQV
;
A
#
# COMPACT_ATOMS: atom_id res chain seq x y z
N LYS A 1 -14.16 14.17 31.51
CA LYS A 1 -13.35 14.04 30.28
C LYS A 1 -12.13 13.19 30.61
N ALA A 2 -12.20 11.87 30.39
CA ALA A 2 -11.07 10.99 30.66
C ALA A 2 -10.01 11.19 29.57
N LEU A 3 -8.81 11.61 29.98
CA LEU A 3 -7.63 11.63 29.14
C LEU A 3 -7.21 10.17 28.93
N ILE A 4 -7.45 9.63 27.73
CA ILE A 4 -6.87 8.36 27.32
C ILE A 4 -5.41 8.65 27.02
N THR A 5 -4.55 8.46 28.02
CA THR A 5 -3.10 8.41 27.81
C THR A 5 -2.81 7.23 26.86
N PRO A 6 -2.11 7.42 25.73
CA PRO A 6 -1.73 6.29 24.89
C PRO A 6 -0.83 5.35 25.70
N PRO A 7 -0.98 4.02 25.58
CA PRO A 7 -0.16 3.09 26.34
C PRO A 7 1.32 3.30 25.97
N CYS A 8 2.18 3.49 26.97
CA CYS A 8 3.62 3.55 26.81
C CYS A 8 4.10 2.27 26.10
N ARG A 9 4.48 2.38 24.82
CA ARG A 9 5.01 1.25 24.05
C ARG A 9 6.46 0.97 24.49
N ASN A 10 6.75 -0.26 24.91
CA ASN A 10 8.07 -0.71 25.33
C ASN A 10 9.09 -0.66 24.17
N LYS A 11 10.37 -0.33 24.43
CA LYS A 11 11.45 -0.26 23.43
C LYS A 11 11.58 -1.53 22.57
N ARG A 12 11.36 -2.71 23.14
CA ARG A 12 11.38 -3.99 22.42
C ARG A 12 10.25 -4.12 21.39
N PHE A 13 9.09 -3.54 21.67
CA PHE A 13 7.96 -3.48 20.74
C PHE A 13 8.22 -2.48 19.62
N LEU A 14 8.83 -1.33 19.93
CA LEU A 14 9.24 -0.33 18.94
C LEU A 14 10.25 -0.92 17.94
N GLY A 15 11.24 -1.70 18.40
CA GLY A 15 12.19 -2.39 17.52
C GLY A 15 11.55 -3.45 16.61
N GLN A 16 10.55 -4.20 17.11
CA GLN A 16 9.80 -5.19 16.31
C GLN A 16 8.94 -4.52 15.23
N ALA A 17 8.28 -3.41 15.57
CA ALA A 17 7.47 -2.63 14.64
C ALA A 17 8.33 -2.02 13.52
N GLN A 18 9.54 -1.54 13.85
CA GLN A 18 10.50 -1.01 12.86
C GLN A 18 10.94 -2.08 11.85
N VAL A 19 11.35 -3.27 12.32
CA VAL A 19 11.73 -4.39 11.44
C VAL A 19 10.56 -4.80 10.53
N THR A 20 9.35 -4.83 11.07
CA THR A 20 8.15 -5.21 10.31
C THR A 20 7.78 -4.14 9.27
N THR A 21 7.91 -2.86 9.61
CA THR A 21 7.71 -1.73 8.70
C THR A 21 8.64 -1.82 7.50
N GLU A 22 9.95 -2.02 7.72
CA GLU A 22 10.93 -2.12 6.64
C GLU A 22 10.70 -3.37 5.77
N ARG A 23 10.34 -4.50 6.38
CA ARG A 23 9.97 -5.72 5.61
C ARG A 23 8.78 -5.47 4.69
N TYR A 24 7.78 -4.71 5.14
CA TYR A 24 6.64 -4.35 4.30
C TYR A 24 7.04 -3.36 3.20
N ARG A 25 7.86 -2.35 3.50
CA ARG A 25 8.38 -1.38 2.52
C ARG A 25 9.14 -2.08 1.39
N GLN A 26 10.12 -2.92 1.73
CA GLN A 26 10.89 -3.67 0.74
C GLN A 26 10.05 -4.67 -0.04
N ALA A 27 9.05 -5.29 0.59
CA ALA A 27 8.13 -6.18 -0.13
C ALA A 27 7.27 -5.40 -1.12
N SER A 28 6.85 -4.17 -0.78
CA SER A 28 6.13 -3.28 -1.68
C SER A 28 6.93 -2.95 -2.93
N GLU A 29 8.18 -2.49 -2.75
CA GLU A 29 9.08 -2.14 -3.85
C GLU A 29 9.36 -3.33 -4.78
N ARG A 30 9.64 -4.51 -4.20
CA ARG A 30 9.86 -5.74 -4.98
C ARG A 30 8.63 -6.15 -5.79
N LEU A 31 7.43 -6.02 -5.21
CA LEU A 31 6.19 -6.36 -5.90
C LEU A 31 5.92 -5.43 -7.08
N LEU A 32 6.22 -4.13 -6.97
CA LEU A 32 6.07 -3.21 -8.10
C LEU A 32 6.99 -3.60 -9.26
N VAL A 33 8.26 -3.93 -8.97
CA VAL A 33 9.21 -4.41 -9.99
C VAL A 33 8.70 -5.68 -10.66
N GLN A 34 8.21 -6.63 -9.87
CA GLN A 34 7.63 -7.86 -10.42
C GLN A 34 6.37 -7.58 -11.24
N ALA A 35 5.48 -6.70 -10.79
CA ALA A 35 4.26 -6.33 -11.53
C ALA A 35 4.59 -5.79 -12.93
N ARG A 36 5.60 -4.92 -13.04
CA ARG A 36 6.09 -4.41 -14.33
C ARG A 36 6.69 -5.51 -15.20
N ALA A 37 7.38 -6.48 -14.60
CA ALA A 37 7.93 -7.62 -15.34
C ALA A 37 6.83 -8.54 -15.90
N GLU A 38 5.77 -8.81 -15.14
CA GLU A 38 4.61 -9.59 -15.61
C GLU A 38 3.87 -8.85 -16.72
N LEU A 39 3.68 -7.53 -16.60
CA LEU A 39 3.09 -6.70 -17.65
C LEU A 39 3.91 -6.79 -18.94
N ALA A 40 5.23 -6.69 -18.86
CA ALA A 40 6.12 -6.84 -20.01
C ALA A 40 6.08 -8.24 -20.63
N ALA A 41 5.75 -9.27 -19.85
CA ALA A 41 5.57 -10.64 -20.29
C ALA A 41 4.14 -10.91 -20.83
N GLY A 42 3.21 -9.98 -20.68
CA GLY A 42 1.81 -10.12 -21.10
C GLY A 42 0.92 -10.88 -20.10
N ASP A 43 1.39 -11.14 -18.88
CA ASP A 43 0.60 -11.79 -17.83
C ASP A 43 -0.15 -10.71 -17.02
N LEU A 44 -1.30 -10.26 -17.56
CA LEU A 44 -2.09 -9.17 -16.99
C LEU A 44 -2.66 -9.50 -15.60
N PRO A 45 -3.21 -10.70 -15.32
CA PRO A 45 -3.66 -11.05 -13.96
C PRO A 45 -2.52 -10.95 -12.95
N GLN A 46 -1.35 -11.50 -13.28
CA GLN A 46 -0.20 -11.51 -12.36
C GLN A 46 0.44 -10.14 -12.20
N ALA A 47 0.42 -9.30 -13.23
CA ALA A 47 0.79 -7.89 -13.11
C ALA A 47 -0.14 -7.16 -12.15
N SER A 48 -1.44 -7.43 -12.26
CA SER A 48 -2.49 -6.79 -11.47
C SER A 48 -2.42 -7.15 -9.99
N GLU A 49 -2.34 -8.45 -9.66
CA GLU A 49 -2.21 -8.92 -8.28
C GLU A 49 -0.96 -8.36 -7.59
N LYS A 50 0.17 -8.33 -8.31
CA LYS A 50 1.41 -7.78 -7.76
C LYS A 50 1.36 -6.27 -7.58
N GLY A 51 0.72 -5.54 -8.50
CA GLY A 51 0.49 -4.10 -8.39
C GLY A 51 -0.35 -3.75 -7.17
N TRP A 52 -1.48 -4.42 -6.99
CA TRP A 52 -2.30 -4.27 -5.77
C TRP A 52 -1.51 -4.65 -4.51
N GLY A 53 -0.80 -5.77 -4.55
CA GLY A 53 0.06 -6.24 -3.48
C GLY A 53 1.09 -5.18 -3.07
N ALA A 54 1.71 -4.49 -4.03
CA ALA A 54 2.65 -3.42 -3.77
C ALA A 54 2.01 -2.29 -2.96
N ALA A 55 0.85 -1.79 -3.40
CA ALA A 55 0.10 -0.73 -2.70
C ALA A 55 -0.29 -1.15 -1.27
N VAL A 56 -0.83 -2.35 -1.09
CA VAL A 56 -1.25 -2.87 0.22
C VAL A 56 -0.06 -3.03 1.16
N ARG A 57 1.10 -3.50 0.68
CA ARG A 57 2.29 -3.66 1.53
C ARG A 57 2.80 -2.31 2.02
N MET A 58 2.80 -1.26 1.20
CA MET A 58 3.18 0.08 1.64
C MET A 58 2.21 0.64 2.69
N LEU A 59 0.90 0.47 2.48
CA LEU A 59 -0.10 0.84 3.50
C LEU A 59 0.09 0.06 4.81
N LYS A 60 0.49 -1.23 4.74
CA LYS A 60 0.84 -2.03 5.93
C LYS A 60 2.08 -1.47 6.63
N ALA A 61 3.10 -1.02 5.90
CA ALA A 61 4.27 -0.38 6.49
C ALA A 61 3.89 0.86 7.30
N ILE A 62 3.09 1.76 6.71
CA ILE A 62 2.60 2.97 7.39
C ILE A 62 1.70 2.60 8.58
N ALA A 63 0.80 1.65 8.40
CA ALA A 63 -0.09 1.20 9.47
C ALA A 63 0.70 0.60 10.64
N GLU A 64 1.74 -0.20 10.39
CA GLU A 64 2.60 -0.77 11.42
C GLU A 64 3.33 0.35 12.21
N GLN A 65 3.98 1.27 11.50
CA GLN A 65 4.65 2.43 12.11
C GLN A 65 3.70 3.26 12.99
N ARG A 66 2.45 3.41 12.55
CA ARG A 66 1.44 4.23 13.23
C ARG A 66 0.55 3.44 14.20
N GLY A 67 0.78 2.13 14.32
CA GLY A 67 0.02 1.23 15.18
C GLY A 67 -1.45 1.09 14.79
N TRP A 68 -1.78 1.15 13.50
CA TRP A 68 -3.12 0.94 12.96
C TRP A 68 -3.37 -0.53 12.62
N GLU A 69 -4.62 -0.96 12.69
CA GLU A 69 -5.02 -2.28 12.20
C GLU A 69 -4.77 -2.39 10.69
N HIS A 70 -4.27 -3.55 10.23
CA HIS A 70 -3.89 -3.73 8.82
C HIS A 70 -4.03 -5.18 8.30
N HIS A 71 -4.80 -6.03 9.01
CA HIS A 71 -4.93 -7.45 8.66
C HIS A 71 -6.16 -7.83 7.81
N ARG A 72 -7.03 -6.88 7.44
CA ARG A 72 -8.27 -7.13 6.67
C ARG A 72 -8.36 -6.13 5.51
N HIS A 73 -9.01 -6.49 4.41
CA HIS A 73 -9.17 -5.60 3.24
C HIS A 73 -9.71 -4.21 3.61
N ARG A 74 -10.74 -4.15 4.46
CA ARG A 74 -11.32 -2.89 4.95
C ARG A 74 -10.31 -1.96 5.63
N HIS A 75 -9.23 -2.51 6.19
CA HIS A 75 -8.21 -1.72 6.87
C HIS A 75 -7.36 -0.94 5.87
N HIS A 76 -7.13 -1.46 4.66
CA HIS A 76 -6.36 -0.77 3.62
C HIS A 76 -7.10 0.46 3.11
N HIS A 77 -8.40 0.31 2.79
CA HIS A 77 -9.25 1.47 2.43
C HIS A 77 -9.32 2.50 3.56
N ARG A 78 -9.42 2.05 4.82
CA ARG A 78 -9.42 2.95 5.98
C ARG A 78 -8.10 3.70 6.11
N ALA A 79 -6.96 3.03 5.91
CA ALA A 79 -5.64 3.64 5.94
C ALA A 79 -5.50 4.70 4.83
N ALA A 80 -5.83 4.37 3.58
CA ALA A 80 -5.78 5.32 2.46
C ALA A 80 -6.69 6.55 2.70
N ASN A 81 -7.92 6.32 3.18
CA ASN A 81 -8.86 7.41 3.49
C ASN A 81 -8.38 8.30 4.65
N ARG A 82 -7.73 7.70 5.65
CA ARG A 82 -7.13 8.43 6.76
C ARG A 82 -5.94 9.27 6.29
N LEU A 83 -5.03 8.69 5.52
CA LEU A 83 -3.86 9.40 4.97
C LEU A 83 -4.26 10.55 4.05
N ARG A 84 -5.28 10.35 3.21
CA ARG A 84 -5.91 11.43 2.43
C ARG A 84 -6.40 12.57 3.32
N SER A 85 -7.03 12.25 4.46
CA SER A 85 -7.53 13.29 5.39
C SER A 85 -6.40 14.04 6.10
N GLU A 86 -5.32 13.34 6.44
CA GLU A 86 -4.18 13.91 7.16
C GLU A 86 -3.28 14.76 6.26
N THR A 87 -3.12 14.37 4.99
CA THR A 87 -2.28 15.08 4.00
C THR A 87 -3.05 16.13 3.20
N GLY A 88 -4.38 16.04 3.15
CA GLY A 88 -5.20 16.83 2.23
C GLY A 88 -5.12 16.37 0.77
N ASP A 89 -4.33 15.33 0.47
CA ASP A 89 -4.10 14.86 -0.88
C ASP A 89 -5.16 13.83 -1.31
N ALA A 90 -6.05 14.26 -2.21
CA ALA A 90 -7.12 13.43 -2.74
C ALA A 90 -6.60 12.25 -3.57
N ASP A 91 -5.40 12.36 -4.16
CA ASP A 91 -4.83 11.37 -5.06
C ASP A 91 -4.48 10.07 -4.33
N ILE A 92 -4.12 10.14 -3.04
CA ILE A 92 -3.87 8.93 -2.23
C ILE A 92 -5.06 7.96 -2.30
N ARG A 93 -6.29 8.49 -2.22
CA ARG A 93 -7.49 7.66 -2.31
C ARG A 93 -7.77 7.25 -3.76
N ARG A 94 -7.54 8.13 -4.74
CA ARG A 94 -7.79 7.84 -6.16
C ARG A 94 -6.87 6.73 -6.66
N PHE A 95 -5.57 6.85 -6.42
CA PHE A 95 -4.59 5.83 -6.81
C PHE A 95 -4.79 4.51 -6.06
N PHE A 96 -5.19 4.55 -4.78
CA PHE A 96 -5.53 3.30 -4.10
C PHE A 96 -6.80 2.62 -4.65
N ASN A 97 -7.75 3.40 -5.17
CA ASN A 97 -8.90 2.83 -5.89
C ASN A 97 -8.46 2.19 -7.21
N SER A 98 -7.55 2.81 -7.96
CA SER A 98 -6.94 2.23 -9.16
C SER A 98 -6.23 0.89 -8.84
N ALA A 99 -5.45 0.86 -7.76
CA ALA A 99 -4.84 -0.38 -7.27
C ALA A 99 -5.90 -1.44 -6.85
N SER A 100 -7.07 -1.02 -6.38
CA SER A 100 -8.15 -1.96 -6.02
C SER A 100 -8.80 -2.58 -7.27
N ALA A 101 -8.89 -1.83 -8.38
CA ALA A 101 -9.35 -2.36 -9.66
C ALA A 101 -8.39 -3.44 -10.20
N LEU A 102 -7.07 -3.30 -10.00
CA LEU A 102 -6.11 -4.36 -10.33
C LEU A 102 -6.41 -5.67 -9.56
N HIS A 103 -6.81 -5.58 -8.30
CA HIS A 103 -7.16 -6.78 -7.53
C HIS A 103 -8.44 -7.45 -8.04
N GLU A 104 -9.41 -6.68 -8.51
CA GLU A 104 -10.59 -7.21 -9.20
C GLU A 104 -10.17 -7.88 -10.52
N ASN A 105 -9.30 -7.23 -11.31
CA ASN A 105 -8.79 -7.77 -12.56
C ASN A 105 -8.03 -9.09 -12.41
N PHE A 106 -7.35 -9.32 -11.29
CA PHE A 106 -6.72 -10.63 -11.04
C PHE A 106 -7.72 -11.80 -11.08
N TYR A 107 -8.99 -11.56 -10.70
CA TYR A 107 -10.03 -12.58 -10.73
C TYR A 107 -10.82 -12.62 -12.04
N GLU A 108 -11.04 -11.46 -12.66
CA GLU A 108 -11.92 -11.34 -13.83
C GLU A 108 -11.15 -11.34 -15.16
N ASP A 109 -9.89 -10.87 -15.18
CA ASP A 109 -9.03 -10.73 -16.38
C ASP A 109 -9.67 -9.92 -17.52
N ASP A 110 -10.40 -8.87 -17.16
CA ASP A 110 -11.18 -8.00 -18.07
C ASP A 110 -10.42 -6.73 -18.51
N MET A 111 -9.31 -6.37 -17.87
CA MET A 111 -8.54 -5.16 -18.20
C MET A 111 -7.61 -5.38 -19.39
N GLU A 112 -7.63 -4.42 -20.31
CA GLU A 112 -6.67 -4.38 -21.42
C GLU A 112 -5.25 -4.00 -20.94
N PRO A 113 -4.19 -4.33 -21.71
CA PRO A 113 -2.81 -4.08 -21.30
C PRO A 113 -2.49 -2.63 -20.94
N ASP A 114 -3.08 -1.66 -21.64
CA ASP A 114 -2.92 -0.22 -21.39
C ASP A 114 -3.56 0.18 -20.06
N MET A 115 -4.76 -0.33 -19.76
CA MET A 115 -5.43 -0.11 -18.47
C MET A 115 -4.60 -0.64 -17.30
N VAL A 116 -4.01 -1.84 -17.44
CA VAL A 116 -3.11 -2.40 -16.41
C VAL A 116 -1.86 -1.53 -16.27
N ALA A 117 -1.28 -1.06 -17.37
CA ALA A 117 -0.10 -0.19 -17.35
C ALA A 117 -0.38 1.14 -16.62
N GLU A 118 -1.48 1.81 -16.95
CA GLU A 118 -1.91 3.05 -16.31
C GLU A 118 -2.20 2.86 -14.81
N SER A 119 -2.86 1.77 -14.44
CA SER A 119 -3.08 1.44 -13.03
C SER A 119 -1.77 1.13 -12.28
N LEU A 120 -0.75 0.57 -12.92
CA LEU A 120 0.58 0.42 -12.31
C LEU A 120 1.31 1.77 -12.17
N ASP A 121 1.10 2.72 -13.08
CA ASP A 121 1.61 4.09 -12.94
C ASP A 121 0.98 4.79 -11.72
N ASP A 122 -0.33 4.61 -11.52
CA ASP A 122 -1.03 5.09 -10.33
C ASP A 122 -0.49 4.45 -9.04
N VAL A 123 -0.21 3.14 -9.05
CA VAL A 123 0.41 2.44 -7.92
C VAL A 123 1.78 3.04 -7.61
N GLU A 124 2.62 3.27 -8.61
CA GLU A 124 3.94 3.88 -8.44
C GLU A 124 3.84 5.30 -7.88
N ALA A 125 2.91 6.11 -8.39
CA ALA A 125 2.63 7.45 -7.88
C ALA A 125 2.11 7.43 -6.44
N LEU A 126 1.29 6.45 -6.07
CA LEU A 126 0.86 6.23 -4.70
C LEU A 126 2.06 5.92 -3.79
N LEU A 127 2.94 4.99 -4.19
CA LEU A 127 4.12 4.64 -3.40
C LEU A 127 5.05 5.85 -3.21
N ALA A 128 5.23 6.69 -4.24
CA ALA A 128 6.02 7.91 -4.14
C ALA A 128 5.42 8.91 -3.13
N LYS A 129 4.09 9.05 -3.07
CA LYS A 129 3.41 9.90 -2.07
C LYS A 129 3.46 9.31 -0.66
N LEU A 130 3.44 7.99 -0.52
CA LEU A 130 3.42 7.29 0.77
C LEU A 130 4.80 7.16 1.40
N THR A 131 5.86 7.04 0.61
CA THR A 131 7.23 6.81 1.09
C THR A 131 7.72 7.89 2.07
N PRO A 132 7.52 9.20 1.83
CA PRO A 132 7.91 10.26 2.77
C PRO A 132 7.15 10.23 4.10
N LEU A 133 6.03 9.50 4.18
CA LEU A 133 5.23 9.37 5.41
C LEU A 133 5.78 8.30 6.36
N LEU A 134 6.73 7.48 5.89
CA LEU A 134 7.55 6.62 6.72
C LEU A 134 8.66 7.46 7.33
N THR A 135 8.86 7.36 8.64
CA THR A 135 10.01 8.01 9.29
C THR A 135 11.26 7.31 8.78
N GLN A 136 12.30 8.08 8.38
CA GLN A 136 13.58 7.49 8.00
C GLN A 136 14.05 6.54 9.12
N VAL A 137 14.30 5.29 8.74
CA VAL A 137 14.84 4.25 9.61
C VAL A 137 16.30 4.56 9.91
#